data_AF-A0A3D6BNE3-F1
#
_entry.id   AF-A0A3D6BNE3-F1
#
_cell.length_a   1.000
_cell.length_b   1.000
_cell.length_c   1.000
_cell.angle_alpha   90.00
_cell.angle_beta   90.00
_cell.angle_gamma   90.00
#
_symmetry.space_group_name_H-M   'P 1'
#
loop_
_entity.id
_entity.type
_entity.pdbx_description
1 polymer ?
#
loop_
_entity_poly.entity_id
_entity_poly.type
_entity_poly.pdbx_seq_one_letter_code
_entity_poly.pdbx_strand_id
1 'polypeptide(L)'
;MIKKYLIPVFVLCSLVVSAQKHFPKNDGVKNENSNYVAFTHATIYVTPSEVIKNATLLIKDTKIVASGTNVDIPNNTVIHDLTGKTIYPSFIEIYSDFGIEKPKKANKSNSPQYDASREGYYWNDHIMPEQNAIAHFKFDSNAATELRKAGFGIVNTHVPDGIIQGTGSLIALAPNSSDASRILDNRSGQYYSTKKSVTSNQAYPTSLMGTIALLKQVNYDATWYANGQSEDTDLSLVAFNNNKSLVQFLDAGSKMNALRFDKVGDEFNTQYVMVAGGDEYEMIKEIKATNATFIVPLNFPDAFNVEDPFLSQNIDLSDLREWNQRPSNPKVMHENEIPFALTTHNLESPKEFKDHLLKAIEYGYAKQAALEALTTVPAKTLGKENSLGKLKAGYLANFLITSGDIFDKETILYENWVIGDRHEITPMLATDIRGAYNFNIAGQKYHVSISGKIDKPKSKVTIDSTKLKSEITMNGDWMNLIISNADSTKQDFIRLNSKVLSTENFNGLAILPNGNETRFYAIKIKDEAHLKNEKESLKKDRDSLNNEVKIYPITYPNEAYGFSELPKQETLLFKNATVWTNETEGILKETDVLIKDGKIAKIGKNLNSGNAKVIDATGKHLTTGIIDEH
;
A
#
# COMPACT_ATOMS: atom_id res chain seq x y z
N MET A 1 60.47 -32.51 25.66
CA MET A 1 59.71 -33.02 24.50
C MET A 1 58.20 -33.16 24.80
N ILE A 2 57.54 -32.14 25.39
CA ILE A 2 56.09 -32.23 25.73
C ILE A 2 55.28 -31.06 25.12
N LYS A 3 55.92 -30.04 24.54
CA LYS A 3 55.23 -28.86 23.97
C LYS A 3 54.75 -28.98 22.51
N LYS A 4 55.06 -30.09 21.80
CA LYS A 4 54.69 -30.25 20.37
C LYS A 4 53.39 -31.04 20.11
N TYR A 5 52.73 -31.54 21.15
CA TYR A 5 51.50 -32.33 21.03
C TYR A 5 50.23 -31.64 21.57
N LEU A 6 50.31 -30.38 22.02
CA LEU A 6 49.14 -29.64 22.53
C LEU A 6 48.34 -28.91 21.43
N ILE A 7 48.97 -28.62 20.28
CA ILE A 7 48.32 -27.92 19.15
C ILE A 7 47.35 -28.83 18.36
N PRO A 8 47.62 -30.13 18.11
CA PRO A 8 46.65 -31.00 17.43
C PRO A 8 45.43 -31.31 18.31
N VAL A 9 45.57 -31.28 19.64
CA VAL A 9 44.47 -31.56 20.58
C VAL A 9 43.50 -30.38 20.67
N PHE A 10 43.98 -29.14 20.54
CA PHE A 10 43.11 -27.96 20.51
C PHE A 10 42.32 -27.82 19.19
N VAL A 11 42.86 -28.35 18.08
CA VAL A 11 42.18 -28.37 16.76
C VAL A 11 41.22 -29.56 16.62
N LEU A 12 41.39 -30.64 17.40
CA LEU A 12 40.41 -31.75 17.42
C LEU A 12 39.16 -31.46 18.27
N CYS A 13 39.22 -30.50 19.21
CA CYS A 13 38.08 -30.10 20.04
C CYS A 13 37.16 -29.04 19.41
N SER A 14 37.47 -28.52 18.21
CA SER A 14 36.61 -27.57 17.49
C SER A 14 35.53 -28.22 16.62
N LEU A 15 35.31 -29.53 16.76
CA LEU A 15 34.29 -30.25 16.01
C LEU A 15 33.00 -30.40 16.84
N VAL A 16 31.94 -29.86 16.24
CA VAL A 16 30.53 -30.04 16.59
C VAL A 16 30.01 -29.19 17.75
N VAL A 17 29.98 -27.86 17.54
CA VAL A 17 28.93 -27.03 18.17
C VAL A 17 27.62 -27.33 17.44
N SER A 18 26.95 -28.40 17.84
CA SER A 18 25.52 -28.53 17.57
C SER A 18 24.81 -27.51 18.45
N ALA A 19 24.38 -26.39 17.86
CA ALA A 19 23.47 -25.49 18.55
C ALA A 19 22.22 -26.29 18.94
N GLN A 20 22.03 -26.54 20.24
CA GLN A 20 20.77 -27.09 20.72
C GLN A 20 19.67 -26.07 20.38
N LYS A 21 18.71 -26.45 19.54
CA LYS A 21 17.49 -25.67 19.35
C LYS A 21 16.76 -25.64 20.70
N HIS A 22 16.76 -24.47 21.32
CA HIS A 22 16.42 -24.22 22.72
C HIS A 22 14.96 -24.52 23.12
N PHE A 23 14.06 -24.81 22.18
CA PHE A 23 12.63 -24.99 22.48
C PHE A 23 12.25 -26.47 22.67
N PRO A 24 11.86 -26.89 23.89
CA PRO A 24 11.20 -28.17 24.12
C PRO A 24 9.80 -28.12 23.49
N LYS A 25 9.49 -29.11 22.65
CA LYS A 25 8.17 -29.30 22.06
C LYS A 25 7.59 -30.57 22.68
N ASN A 26 6.53 -30.43 23.49
CA ASN A 26 5.95 -31.52 24.30
C ASN A 26 4.65 -32.10 23.71
N ASP A 27 4.19 -31.60 22.57
CA ASP A 27 2.92 -31.94 21.92
C ASP A 27 3.07 -32.92 20.74
N GLY A 28 4.27 -33.46 20.47
CA GLY A 28 4.47 -34.49 19.45
C GLY A 28 5.92 -34.74 19.01
N VAL A 29 6.10 -35.65 18.06
CA VAL A 29 7.40 -35.93 17.41
C VAL A 29 7.84 -34.72 16.59
N LYS A 30 9.05 -34.21 16.81
CA LYS A 30 9.64 -33.15 15.97
C LYS A 30 9.87 -33.71 14.56
N ASN A 31 9.05 -33.30 13.60
CA ASN A 31 9.27 -33.57 12.19
C ASN A 31 9.83 -32.29 11.54
N GLU A 32 11.15 -32.18 11.41
CA GLU A 32 11.80 -31.07 10.71
C GLU A 32 11.98 -31.47 9.24
N ASN A 33 11.00 -31.17 8.41
CA ASN A 33 11.08 -31.45 6.98
C ASN A 33 11.86 -30.33 6.27
N SER A 34 13.20 -30.35 6.35
CA SER A 34 14.12 -29.38 5.72
C SER A 34 14.48 -29.77 4.28
N ASN A 35 13.49 -30.22 3.51
CA ASN A 35 13.70 -30.58 2.11
C ASN A 35 13.91 -29.31 1.28
N TYR A 36 14.72 -29.42 0.23
CA TYR A 36 14.74 -28.43 -0.83
C TYR A 36 13.39 -28.43 -1.54
N VAL A 37 12.97 -27.25 -2.02
CA VAL A 37 11.80 -27.09 -2.88
C VAL A 37 12.24 -26.35 -4.14
N ALA A 38 11.99 -26.94 -5.31
CA ALA A 38 12.33 -26.37 -6.61
C ALA A 38 11.05 -26.04 -7.39
N PHE A 39 10.99 -24.83 -7.94
CA PHE A 39 9.93 -24.37 -8.83
C PHE A 39 10.50 -24.25 -10.23
N THR A 40 10.20 -25.19 -11.11
CA THR A 40 10.84 -25.33 -12.43
C THR A 40 9.98 -24.76 -13.55
N HIS A 41 10.61 -24.41 -14.68
CA HIS A 41 9.97 -23.93 -15.92
C HIS A 41 9.16 -22.62 -15.80
N ALA A 42 9.35 -21.85 -14.74
CA ALA A 42 8.67 -20.58 -14.54
C ALA A 42 9.34 -19.45 -15.34
N THR A 43 8.61 -18.36 -15.57
CA THR A 43 9.21 -17.04 -15.77
C THR A 43 9.47 -16.41 -14.41
N ILE A 44 10.70 -16.02 -14.09
CA ILE A 44 11.07 -15.52 -12.75
C ILE A 44 11.54 -14.08 -12.87
N TYR A 45 10.90 -13.18 -12.12
CA TYR A 45 11.38 -11.83 -11.87
C TYR A 45 12.35 -11.88 -10.68
N VAL A 46 13.65 -12.01 -10.98
CA VAL A 46 14.71 -12.01 -9.95
C VAL A 46 14.80 -10.65 -9.28
N THR A 47 14.68 -9.61 -10.08
CA THR A 47 14.45 -8.23 -9.65
C THR A 47 13.38 -7.63 -10.57
N PRO A 48 12.87 -6.42 -10.30
CA PRO A 48 11.90 -5.78 -11.17
C PRO A 48 12.36 -5.64 -12.64
N SER A 49 13.67 -5.50 -12.88
CA SER A 49 14.25 -5.36 -14.22
C SER A 49 14.91 -6.64 -14.75
N GLU A 50 15.18 -7.63 -13.89
CA GLU A 50 15.89 -8.87 -14.24
C GLU A 50 14.89 -10.03 -14.31
N VAL A 51 14.52 -10.42 -15.54
CA VAL A 51 13.55 -11.49 -15.81
C VAL A 51 14.21 -12.66 -16.51
N ILE A 52 14.03 -13.87 -15.98
CA ILE A 52 14.57 -15.11 -16.54
C ILE A 52 13.42 -16.03 -16.94
N LYS A 53 13.36 -16.42 -18.21
CA LYS A 53 12.34 -17.34 -18.74
C LYS A 53 12.80 -18.79 -18.63
N ASN A 54 11.85 -19.71 -18.46
CA ASN A 54 12.10 -21.16 -18.33
C ASN A 54 13.18 -21.46 -17.27
N ALA A 55 13.01 -20.86 -16.10
CA ALA A 55 13.98 -20.88 -15.02
C ALA A 55 13.49 -21.69 -13.82
N THR A 56 14.42 -21.99 -12.93
CA THR A 56 14.19 -22.69 -11.68
C THR A 56 14.47 -21.76 -10.51
N LEU A 57 13.53 -21.67 -9.56
CA LEU A 57 13.76 -21.11 -8.23
C LEU A 57 13.96 -22.26 -7.25
N LEU A 58 15.11 -22.31 -6.58
CA LEU A 58 15.40 -23.30 -5.55
C LEU A 58 15.40 -22.62 -4.19
N ILE A 59 14.58 -23.11 -3.27
CA ILE A 59 14.53 -22.65 -1.88
C ILE A 59 14.86 -23.78 -0.93
N LYS A 60 15.32 -23.41 0.27
CA LYS A 60 15.48 -24.30 1.40
C LYS A 60 15.14 -23.56 2.68
N ASP A 61 14.26 -24.16 3.48
CA ASP A 61 13.71 -23.54 4.68
C ASP A 61 13.18 -22.14 4.34
N THR A 62 13.69 -21.10 5.01
CA THR A 62 13.24 -19.71 4.82
C THR A 62 13.98 -18.94 3.73
N LYS A 63 14.92 -19.56 3.02
CA LYS A 63 15.85 -18.85 2.12
C LYS A 63 15.83 -19.36 0.69
N ILE A 64 16.11 -18.44 -0.22
CA ILE A 64 16.41 -18.72 -1.61
C ILE A 64 17.85 -19.21 -1.71
N VAL A 65 18.03 -20.36 -2.35
CA VAL A 65 19.34 -20.99 -2.58
C VAL A 65 19.89 -20.55 -3.94
N ALA A 66 19.05 -20.58 -4.98
CA ALA A 66 19.44 -20.20 -6.33
C ALA A 66 18.22 -19.81 -7.17
N SER A 67 18.46 -18.96 -8.18
CA SER A 67 17.50 -18.65 -9.24
C SER A 67 18.23 -18.59 -10.58
N GLY A 68 17.75 -19.30 -11.60
CA GLY A 68 18.37 -19.30 -12.92
C GLY A 68 17.91 -20.45 -13.82
N THR A 69 18.42 -20.50 -15.05
CA THR A 69 18.09 -21.58 -16.02
C THR A 69 18.81 -22.88 -15.72
N ASN A 70 20.01 -22.82 -15.15
CA ASN A 70 20.85 -23.96 -14.81
C ASN A 70 21.05 -24.01 -13.28
N VAL A 71 20.06 -24.52 -12.57
CA VAL A 71 20.12 -24.69 -11.11
C VAL A 71 20.30 -26.17 -10.81
N ASP A 72 21.36 -26.51 -10.07
CA ASP A 72 21.58 -27.87 -9.60
C ASP A 72 20.53 -28.21 -8.54
N ILE A 73 19.66 -29.18 -8.86
CA ILE A 73 18.59 -29.63 -7.97
C ILE A 73 19.11 -30.81 -7.13
N PRO A 74 19.25 -30.66 -5.79
CA PRO A 74 19.70 -31.75 -4.93
C PRO A 74 18.73 -32.94 -4.93
N ASN A 75 19.24 -34.12 -4.56
CA ASN A 75 18.39 -35.30 -4.34
C ASN A 75 17.36 -35.03 -3.23
N ASN A 76 16.18 -35.66 -3.34
CA ASN A 76 15.03 -35.48 -2.42
C ASN A 76 14.43 -34.06 -2.40
N THR A 77 14.60 -33.29 -3.48
CA THR A 77 13.91 -32.01 -3.67
C THR A 77 12.45 -32.22 -4.02
N VAL A 78 11.56 -31.46 -3.39
CA VAL A 78 10.15 -31.35 -3.80
C VAL A 78 10.08 -30.47 -5.04
N ILE A 79 9.60 -30.99 -6.15
CA ILE A 79 9.56 -30.27 -7.43
C ILE A 79 8.13 -29.83 -7.75
N HIS A 80 7.96 -28.54 -8.02
CA HIS A 80 6.74 -27.94 -8.55
C HIS A 80 7.01 -27.47 -9.98
N ASP A 81 6.36 -28.10 -10.96
CA ASP A 81 6.39 -27.63 -12.35
C ASP A 81 5.45 -26.43 -12.52
N LEU A 82 6.02 -25.29 -12.89
CA LEU A 82 5.35 -24.02 -13.07
C LEU A 82 5.32 -23.58 -14.54
N THR A 83 5.28 -24.55 -15.47
CA THR A 83 5.14 -24.27 -16.90
C THR A 83 4.00 -23.28 -17.18
N GLY A 84 4.35 -22.20 -17.89
CA GLY A 84 3.42 -21.12 -18.24
C GLY A 84 2.98 -20.24 -17.06
N LYS A 85 3.69 -20.28 -15.93
CA LYS A 85 3.45 -19.42 -14.75
C LYS A 85 4.60 -18.46 -14.54
N THR A 86 4.34 -17.45 -13.73
CA THR A 86 5.33 -16.40 -13.40
C THR A 86 5.54 -16.30 -11.91
N ILE A 87 6.80 -16.11 -11.48
CA ILE A 87 7.20 -15.87 -10.10
C ILE A 87 7.67 -14.43 -9.94
N TYR A 88 7.15 -13.75 -8.91
CA TYR A 88 7.55 -12.39 -8.52
C TYR A 88 8.01 -12.36 -7.07
N PRO A 89 8.89 -11.42 -6.65
CA PRO A 89 9.06 -11.14 -5.23
C PRO A 89 7.71 -10.70 -4.64
N SER A 90 7.38 -11.20 -3.45
CA SER A 90 6.16 -10.78 -2.75
C SER A 90 6.32 -9.37 -2.20
N PHE A 91 5.21 -8.63 -2.18
CA PHE A 91 5.19 -7.23 -1.84
C PHE A 91 5.50 -7.00 -0.36
N ILE A 92 6.03 -5.81 -0.07
CA ILE A 92 6.37 -5.34 1.27
C ILE A 92 5.49 -4.14 1.57
N GLU A 93 4.59 -4.30 2.55
CA GLU A 93 3.80 -3.20 3.09
C GLU A 93 4.69 -2.41 4.05
N ILE A 94 5.06 -1.19 3.68
CA ILE A 94 6.04 -0.39 4.44
C ILE A 94 5.40 0.41 5.58
N TYR A 95 4.09 0.62 5.57
CA TYR A 95 3.41 1.44 6.57
C TYR A 95 2.03 0.90 6.92
N SER A 96 1.91 0.30 8.10
CA SER A 96 0.67 -0.34 8.57
C SER A 96 0.55 -0.28 10.09
N ASP A 97 -0.65 -0.60 10.58
CA ASP A 97 -0.98 -0.89 11.98
C ASP A 97 -1.33 -2.39 12.18
N PHE A 98 -0.88 -3.26 11.25
CA PHE A 98 -1.14 -4.70 11.29
C PHE A 98 -0.77 -5.32 12.65
N GLY A 99 -1.72 -6.05 13.23
CA GLY A 99 -1.53 -6.77 14.49
C GLY A 99 -1.43 -5.86 15.72
N ILE A 100 -1.72 -4.57 15.59
CA ILE A 100 -1.76 -3.61 16.69
C ILE A 100 -3.22 -3.34 17.06
N GLU A 101 -3.57 -3.43 18.35
CA GLU A 101 -4.90 -3.03 18.81
C GLU A 101 -5.04 -1.51 18.68
N LYS A 102 -6.17 -1.06 18.10
CA LYS A 102 -6.44 0.38 17.97
C LYS A 102 -6.47 1.04 19.36
N PRO A 103 -5.72 2.13 19.59
CA PRO A 103 -5.69 2.81 20.87
C PRO A 103 -7.10 3.26 21.31
N LYS A 104 -7.42 3.04 22.59
CA LYS A 104 -8.74 3.39 23.14
C LYS A 104 -8.76 4.87 23.51
N LYS A 105 -9.77 5.57 23.00
CA LYS A 105 -9.94 7.00 23.26
C LYS A 105 -10.08 7.27 24.76
N ALA A 106 -9.38 8.28 25.26
CA ALA A 106 -9.53 8.78 26.62
C ALA A 106 -10.98 9.18 26.91
N ASN A 107 -11.42 8.96 28.15
CA ASN A 107 -12.73 9.44 28.59
C ASN A 107 -12.74 10.97 28.52
N LYS A 108 -13.75 11.56 27.86
CA LYS A 108 -13.86 13.00 27.73
C LYS A 108 -14.00 13.66 29.11
N SER A 109 -13.16 14.64 29.38
CA SER A 109 -13.29 15.57 30.50
C SER A 109 -13.87 16.90 30.00
N ASN A 110 -14.69 17.55 30.83
CA ASN A 110 -15.15 18.92 30.56
C ASN A 110 -14.10 19.98 30.91
N SER A 111 -13.02 19.59 31.60
CA SER A 111 -11.91 20.48 31.95
C SER A 111 -10.69 20.15 31.10
N PRO A 112 -9.99 21.16 30.55
CA PRO A 112 -8.75 20.93 29.81
C PRO A 112 -7.67 20.37 30.75
N GLN A 113 -6.99 19.31 30.30
CA GLN A 113 -5.78 18.81 30.96
C GLN A 113 -4.59 19.58 30.39
N TYR A 114 -3.84 20.30 31.22
CA TYR A 114 -2.63 21.01 30.78
C TYR A 114 -1.37 20.22 31.09
N ASP A 115 -1.31 19.59 32.25
CA ASP A 115 -0.16 18.79 32.69
C ASP A 115 -0.14 17.40 32.06
N ALA A 116 1.06 16.81 31.96
CA ALA A 116 1.20 15.40 31.58
C ALA A 116 0.58 14.47 32.63
N SER A 117 0.06 13.34 32.17
CA SER A 117 -0.44 12.28 33.04
C SER A 117 0.61 11.21 33.35
N ARG A 118 1.72 11.19 32.60
CA ARG A 118 2.78 10.17 32.70
C ARG A 118 3.99 10.71 33.45
N GLU A 119 4.32 10.08 34.58
CA GLU A 119 5.49 10.43 35.40
C GLU A 119 6.78 9.79 34.87
N GLY A 120 7.89 10.53 34.84
CA GLY A 120 9.20 10.06 34.33
C GLY A 120 9.36 10.11 32.81
N TYR A 121 8.37 10.64 32.10
CA TYR A 121 8.35 10.82 30.65
C TYR A 121 8.33 12.31 30.30
N TYR A 122 8.40 12.61 29.01
CA TYR A 122 8.33 13.99 28.54
C TYR A 122 7.04 14.67 29.00
N TRP A 123 7.11 15.97 29.28
CA TRP A 123 6.00 16.79 29.81
C TRP A 123 4.74 16.83 28.93
N ASN A 124 4.83 16.29 27.71
CA ASN A 124 3.72 16.17 26.78
C ASN A 124 3.39 14.69 26.48
N ASP A 125 2.17 14.27 26.78
CA ASP A 125 1.65 12.91 26.60
C ASP A 125 1.51 12.50 25.12
N HIS A 126 1.61 13.44 24.17
CA HIS A 126 1.59 13.13 22.74
C HIS A 126 2.98 12.75 22.19
N ILE A 127 4.01 12.76 23.04
CA ILE A 127 5.40 12.42 22.72
C ILE A 127 5.75 11.09 23.38
N MET A 128 5.72 10.01 22.60
CA MET A 128 5.89 8.62 23.08
C MET A 128 7.01 7.86 22.33
N PRO A 129 8.23 8.40 22.21
CA PRO A 129 9.34 7.73 21.52
C PRO A 129 9.75 6.39 22.16
N GLU A 130 9.44 6.18 23.43
CA GLU A 130 9.68 4.93 24.16
C GLU A 130 8.75 3.78 23.77
N GLN A 131 7.63 4.08 23.09
CA GLN A 131 6.68 3.05 22.68
C GLN A 131 7.34 2.08 21.68
N ASN A 132 7.01 0.80 21.79
CA ASN A 132 7.48 -0.22 20.86
C ASN A 132 6.32 -1.05 20.35
N ALA A 133 6.15 -1.09 19.03
CA ALA A 133 5.11 -1.87 18.36
C ALA A 133 5.09 -3.34 18.79
N ILE A 134 6.25 -3.97 19.00
CA ILE A 134 6.33 -5.39 19.37
C ILE A 134 5.70 -5.68 20.73
N ALA A 135 5.72 -4.72 21.66
CA ALA A 135 5.10 -4.89 22.97
C ALA A 135 3.55 -4.94 22.90
N HIS A 136 2.98 -4.39 21.83
CA HIS A 136 1.54 -4.35 21.57
C HIS A 136 1.10 -5.30 20.45
N PHE A 137 2.04 -6.04 19.87
CA PHE A 137 1.81 -6.84 18.68
C PHE A 137 1.13 -8.17 19.01
N LYS A 138 0.09 -8.49 18.23
CA LYS A 138 -0.56 -9.79 18.19
C LYS A 138 -0.84 -10.17 16.74
N PHE A 139 -0.34 -11.32 16.31
CA PHE A 139 -0.53 -11.75 14.94
C PHE A 139 -2.01 -12.03 14.63
N ASP A 140 -2.56 -11.32 13.62
CA ASP A 140 -3.91 -11.54 13.11
C ASP A 140 -3.86 -12.36 11.81
N SER A 141 -4.22 -13.64 11.91
CA SER A 141 -4.25 -14.56 10.77
C SER A 141 -5.26 -14.18 9.68
N ASN A 142 -6.37 -13.53 10.04
CA ASN A 142 -7.40 -13.12 9.08
C ASN A 142 -6.93 -11.90 8.30
N ALA A 143 -6.45 -10.85 8.99
CA ALA A 143 -5.88 -9.68 8.34
C ALA A 143 -4.67 -10.04 7.47
N ALA A 144 -3.82 -10.95 7.94
CA ALA A 144 -2.68 -11.45 7.16
C ALA A 144 -3.13 -12.17 5.89
N THR A 145 -4.27 -12.88 5.92
CA THR A 145 -4.84 -13.53 4.73
C THR A 145 -5.30 -12.51 3.69
N GLU A 146 -5.91 -11.41 4.11
CA GLU A 146 -6.35 -10.35 3.19
C GLU A 146 -5.16 -9.61 2.55
N LEU A 147 -4.13 -9.31 3.33
CA LEU A 147 -2.87 -8.75 2.81
C LEU A 147 -2.16 -9.71 1.84
N ARG A 148 -2.10 -11.01 2.16
CA ARG A 148 -1.51 -12.02 1.25
C ARG A 148 -2.26 -12.13 -0.07
N LYS A 149 -3.59 -11.99 -0.07
CA LYS A 149 -4.42 -11.94 -1.30
C LYS A 149 -4.13 -10.69 -2.14
N ALA A 150 -3.74 -9.58 -1.51
CA ALA A 150 -3.29 -8.37 -2.20
C ALA A 150 -1.82 -8.46 -2.68
N GLY A 151 -1.11 -9.55 -2.37
CA GLY A 151 0.27 -9.82 -2.81
C GLY A 151 1.35 -9.52 -1.77
N PHE A 152 0.99 -9.00 -0.60
CA PHE A 152 1.93 -8.70 0.48
C PHE A 152 2.35 -9.96 1.24
N GLY A 153 3.64 -10.11 1.48
CA GLY A 153 4.20 -11.20 2.29
C GLY A 153 4.84 -10.69 3.57
N ILE A 154 5.24 -9.41 3.57
CA ILE A 154 5.89 -8.74 4.70
C ILE A 154 5.19 -7.43 4.96
N VAL A 155 5.06 -7.06 6.23
CA VAL A 155 4.46 -5.82 6.69
C VAL A 155 5.33 -5.16 7.75
N ASN A 156 5.43 -3.84 7.67
CA ASN A 156 6.09 -3.01 8.66
C ASN A 156 5.02 -2.26 9.45
N THR A 157 4.89 -2.61 10.73
CA THR A 157 3.81 -2.19 11.60
C THR A 157 4.28 -1.26 12.71
N HIS A 158 3.43 -0.33 13.12
CA HIS A 158 3.69 0.61 14.22
C HIS A 158 2.40 0.91 14.99
N VAL A 159 2.53 1.55 16.16
CA VAL A 159 1.37 2.03 16.91
C VAL A 159 0.99 3.43 16.39
N PRO A 160 -0.16 3.64 15.74
CA PRO A 160 -0.52 4.92 15.15
C PRO A 160 -1.14 5.88 16.19
N ASP A 161 -0.41 6.21 17.26
CA ASP A 161 -0.90 7.11 18.32
C ASP A 161 0.15 8.13 18.75
N GLY A 162 -0.23 9.42 18.76
CA GLY A 162 0.67 10.51 19.16
C GLY A 162 1.44 11.17 18.01
N ILE A 163 2.12 12.26 18.35
CA ILE A 163 2.96 13.06 17.44
C ILE A 163 4.31 12.36 17.24
N ILE A 164 4.84 11.75 18.29
CA ILE A 164 5.96 10.80 18.23
C ILE A 164 5.46 9.48 18.78
N GLN A 165 5.54 8.43 17.97
CA GLN A 165 4.77 7.18 18.16
C GLN A 165 5.66 5.98 18.53
N GLY A 166 6.94 6.23 18.77
CA GLY A 166 7.90 5.20 19.12
C GLY A 166 8.39 4.39 17.92
N THR A 167 8.76 3.13 18.16
CA THR A 167 9.42 2.27 17.17
C THR A 167 8.49 1.23 16.55
N GLY A 168 8.62 1.01 15.24
CA GLY A 168 7.90 -0.03 14.50
C GLY A 168 8.58 -1.41 14.51
N SER A 169 7.93 -2.38 13.89
CA SER A 169 8.43 -3.76 13.74
C SER A 169 8.12 -4.32 12.34
N LEU A 170 9.08 -5.05 11.78
CA LEU A 170 8.97 -5.71 10.48
C LEU A 170 8.59 -7.18 10.66
N ILE A 171 7.45 -7.57 10.10
CA ILE A 171 6.79 -8.85 10.35
C ILE A 171 6.52 -9.59 9.03
N ALA A 172 6.82 -10.88 9.00
CA ALA A 172 6.38 -11.79 7.94
C ALA A 172 4.93 -12.26 8.19
N LEU A 173 4.11 -12.25 7.15
CA LEU A 173 2.70 -12.67 7.19
C LEU A 173 2.56 -14.21 7.17
N ALA A 174 3.27 -14.92 8.05
CA ALA A 174 3.40 -16.37 8.03
C ALA A 174 2.68 -17.03 9.24
N PRO A 175 1.36 -17.27 9.19
CA PRO A 175 0.54 -17.74 10.33
C PRO A 175 1.04 -19.03 10.99
N ASN A 176 1.72 -19.90 10.25
CA ASN A 176 2.15 -21.21 10.73
C ASN A 176 3.52 -21.20 11.41
N SER A 177 4.26 -20.10 11.33
CA SER A 177 5.60 -19.97 11.92
C SER A 177 5.52 -19.47 13.37
N SER A 178 6.61 -19.45 14.13
CA SER A 178 6.61 -18.83 15.47
C SER A 178 6.92 -17.33 15.38
N ASP A 179 6.67 -16.60 16.47
CA ASP A 179 7.08 -15.18 16.58
C ASP A 179 8.59 -15.02 16.38
N ALA A 180 9.37 -15.99 16.85
CA ALA A 180 10.83 -16.02 16.68
C ALA A 180 11.29 -16.07 15.21
N SER A 181 10.46 -16.56 14.28
CA SER A 181 10.81 -16.63 12.86
C SER A 181 10.12 -15.55 12.03
N ARG A 182 8.91 -15.11 12.40
CA ARG A 182 8.16 -14.09 11.63
C ARG A 182 8.56 -12.66 11.99
N ILE A 183 9.09 -12.39 13.18
CA ILE A 183 9.59 -11.06 13.53
C ILE A 183 10.98 -10.89 12.91
N LEU A 184 11.06 -10.08 11.86
CA LEU A 184 12.29 -9.86 11.09
C LEU A 184 13.12 -8.70 11.64
N ASP A 185 12.46 -7.71 12.24
CA ASP A 185 13.06 -6.57 12.94
C ASP A 185 12.07 -6.06 13.99
N ASN A 186 12.52 -5.79 15.21
CA ASN A 186 11.68 -5.28 16.30
C ASN A 186 11.80 -3.75 16.50
N ARG A 187 12.65 -3.08 15.73
CA ARG A 187 12.90 -1.63 15.76
C ARG A 187 13.17 -1.12 14.34
N SER A 188 12.21 -1.31 13.45
CA SER A 188 12.36 -1.02 12.01
C SER A 188 12.46 0.47 11.66
N GLY A 189 12.00 1.35 12.55
CA GLY A 189 11.99 2.80 12.35
C GLY A 189 11.39 3.52 13.55
N GLN A 190 11.57 4.84 13.63
CA GLN A 190 10.84 5.74 14.52
C GLN A 190 9.71 6.43 13.76
N TYR A 191 8.55 6.55 14.40
CA TYR A 191 7.32 7.01 13.75
C TYR A 191 6.84 8.33 14.33
N TYR A 192 6.30 9.17 13.45
CA TYR A 192 5.82 10.50 13.73
C TYR A 192 4.49 10.73 13.01
N SER A 193 3.64 11.59 13.57
CA SER A 193 2.42 12.02 12.90
C SER A 193 2.08 13.48 13.20
N THR A 194 1.15 14.04 12.43
CA THR A 194 0.59 15.37 12.69
C THR A 194 -0.48 15.38 13.78
N LYS A 195 -0.86 14.21 14.31
CA LYS A 195 -2.05 14.02 15.16
C LYS A 195 -1.65 13.79 16.62
N LYS A 196 -2.47 14.33 17.53
CA LYS A 196 -2.36 14.05 18.96
C LYS A 196 -2.72 12.61 19.28
N SER A 197 -2.24 12.14 20.43
CA SER A 197 -2.67 10.87 20.98
C SER A 197 -4.16 10.91 21.30
N VAL A 198 -4.88 9.85 20.95
CA VAL A 198 -6.27 9.68 21.33
C VAL A 198 -6.42 9.19 22.77
N THR A 199 -5.34 8.68 23.38
CA THR A 199 -5.32 8.13 24.74
C THR A 199 -5.06 9.19 25.82
N SER A 200 -4.68 10.41 25.43
CA SER A 200 -4.52 11.55 26.34
C SER A 200 -5.53 12.67 26.09
N ASN A 201 -6.00 13.30 27.17
CA ASN A 201 -6.83 14.51 27.11
C ASN A 201 -5.99 15.80 27.12
N GLN A 202 -4.65 15.72 27.10
CA GLN A 202 -3.80 16.90 27.20
C GLN A 202 -4.08 17.89 26.06
N ALA A 203 -4.36 19.14 26.43
CA ALA A 203 -4.91 20.16 25.56
C ALA A 203 -3.91 20.58 24.48
N TYR A 204 -2.67 20.83 24.87
CA TYR A 204 -1.61 21.24 23.94
C TYR A 204 -1.02 20.03 23.18
N PRO A 205 -0.84 20.10 21.85
CA PRO A 205 -1.15 21.23 20.96
C PRO A 205 -2.61 21.30 20.49
N THR A 206 -3.08 22.50 20.13
CA THR A 206 -4.45 22.73 19.60
C THR A 206 -4.50 22.96 18.09
N SER A 207 -3.36 23.15 17.44
CA SER A 207 -3.23 23.41 16.00
C SER A 207 -2.00 22.72 15.42
N LEU A 208 -1.93 22.66 14.09
CA LEU A 208 -0.75 22.15 13.39
C LEU A 208 0.51 22.98 13.69
N MET A 209 0.37 24.30 13.86
CA MET A 209 1.48 25.16 14.28
C MET A 209 2.00 24.76 15.67
N GLY A 210 1.10 24.44 16.60
CA GLY A 210 1.46 23.92 17.91
C GLY A 210 2.15 22.55 17.83
N THR A 211 1.69 21.66 16.95
CA THR A 211 2.36 20.37 16.69
C THR A 211 3.80 20.58 16.19
N ILE A 212 4.00 21.48 15.23
CA ILE A 212 5.33 21.82 14.72
C ILE A 212 6.19 22.40 15.84
N ALA A 213 5.67 23.38 16.60
CA ALA A 213 6.40 23.99 17.71
C ALA A 213 6.81 22.97 18.78
N LEU A 214 5.91 22.04 19.12
CA LEU A 214 6.21 20.95 20.05
C LEU A 214 7.31 20.02 19.50
N LEU A 215 7.24 19.65 18.22
CA LEU A 215 8.28 18.81 17.61
C LEU A 215 9.65 19.50 17.61
N LYS A 216 9.70 20.82 17.36
CA LYS A 216 10.92 21.61 17.51
C LYS A 216 11.41 21.60 18.96
N GLN A 217 10.52 21.84 19.91
CA GLN A 217 10.83 21.85 21.34
C GLN A 217 11.44 20.52 21.79
N VAL A 218 10.85 19.38 21.40
CA VAL A 218 11.39 18.04 21.71
C VAL A 218 12.81 17.87 21.18
N ASN A 219 13.11 18.35 19.98
CA ASN A 219 14.46 18.25 19.43
C ASN A 219 15.48 19.12 20.18
N TYR A 220 15.10 20.34 20.55
CA TYR A 220 15.94 21.21 21.39
C TYR A 220 16.18 20.59 22.76
N ASP A 221 15.13 20.10 23.41
CA ASP A 221 15.21 19.46 24.73
C ASP A 221 16.03 18.17 24.69
N ALA A 222 15.86 17.35 23.65
CA ALA A 222 16.65 16.13 23.46
C ALA A 222 18.14 16.43 23.29
N THR A 223 18.48 17.53 22.61
CA THR A 223 19.87 17.98 22.43
C THR A 223 20.43 18.51 23.75
N TRP A 224 19.67 19.33 24.45
CA TRP A 224 20.01 19.82 25.79
C TRP A 224 20.25 18.67 26.76
N TYR A 225 19.36 17.67 26.78
CA TYR A 225 19.44 16.46 27.60
C TYR A 225 20.68 15.63 27.26
N ALA A 226 20.96 15.40 25.96
CA ALA A 226 22.12 14.64 25.51
C ALA A 226 23.46 15.28 25.91
N ASN A 227 23.48 16.59 26.16
CA ASN A 227 24.65 17.32 26.65
C ASN A 227 24.85 17.22 28.18
N GLY A 228 24.08 16.37 28.88
CA GLY A 228 24.24 16.11 30.31
C GLY A 228 23.77 17.27 31.21
N GLN A 229 22.85 18.09 30.71
CA GLN A 229 22.35 19.27 31.42
C GLN A 229 21.20 18.96 32.39
N SER A 230 20.67 17.72 32.38
CA SER A 230 19.61 17.26 33.29
C SER A 230 20.20 16.43 34.43
N GLU A 231 19.74 16.69 35.66
CA GLU A 231 20.02 15.84 36.82
C GLU A 231 19.09 14.61 36.85
N ASP A 232 17.88 14.75 36.32
CA ASP A 232 16.87 13.70 36.27
C ASP A 232 16.89 12.94 34.94
N THR A 233 16.45 11.68 34.97
CA THR A 233 16.29 10.84 33.77
C THR A 233 14.90 11.03 33.18
N ASP A 234 14.83 11.51 31.94
CA ASP A 234 13.61 11.55 31.14
C ASP A 234 13.61 10.36 30.16
N LEU A 235 12.70 9.41 30.39
CA LEU A 235 12.63 8.16 29.61
C LEU A 235 12.31 8.42 28.14
N SER A 236 11.51 9.45 27.83
CA SER A 236 11.15 9.80 26.47
C SER A 236 12.32 10.46 25.75
N LEU A 237 13.06 11.37 26.37
CA LEU A 237 14.25 11.97 25.75
C LEU A 237 15.38 10.96 25.55
N VAL A 238 15.54 10.01 26.48
CA VAL A 238 16.46 8.87 26.31
C VAL A 238 16.05 8.03 25.09
N ALA A 239 14.78 7.63 25.01
CA ALA A 239 14.28 6.83 23.90
C ALA A 239 14.40 7.59 22.56
N PHE A 240 14.02 8.88 22.53
CA PHE A 240 14.10 9.72 21.35
C PHE A 240 15.54 9.81 20.82
N ASN A 241 16.50 10.10 21.68
CA ASN A 241 17.91 10.15 21.29
C ASN A 241 18.45 8.80 20.79
N ASN A 242 18.05 7.69 21.42
CA ASN A 242 18.43 6.34 20.98
C ASN A 242 17.82 5.95 19.62
N ASN A 243 16.67 6.53 19.28
CA ASN A 243 15.94 6.20 18.07
C ASN A 243 16.35 7.06 16.85
N LYS A 244 17.14 8.13 17.04
CA LYS A 244 17.61 9.04 15.95
C LYS A 244 18.35 8.33 14.81
N SER A 245 19.01 7.20 15.09
CA SER A 245 19.73 6.42 14.06
C SER A 245 18.83 5.49 13.25
N LEU A 246 17.56 5.33 13.65
CA LEU A 246 16.59 4.52 12.91
C LEU A 246 16.07 5.29 11.69
N VAL A 247 15.36 4.60 10.81
CA VAL A 247 14.60 5.25 9.73
C VAL A 247 13.48 6.09 10.36
N GLN A 248 13.32 7.33 9.91
CA GLN A 248 12.39 8.30 10.51
C GLN A 248 11.14 8.42 9.64
N PHE A 249 10.04 7.75 10.00
CA PHE A 249 8.78 7.75 9.25
C PHE A 249 7.84 8.86 9.76
N LEU A 250 7.38 9.74 8.88
CA LEU A 250 6.43 10.80 9.24
C LEU A 250 5.15 10.70 8.41
N ASP A 251 4.01 10.55 9.08
CA ASP A 251 2.70 10.72 8.45
C ASP A 251 2.37 12.20 8.23
N ALA A 252 2.70 12.70 7.03
CA ALA A 252 2.42 14.07 6.62
C ALA A 252 0.96 14.22 6.13
N GLY A 253 0.45 13.23 5.41
CA GLY A 253 -0.94 13.15 4.92
C GLY A 253 -1.35 14.20 3.87
N SER A 254 -0.44 15.08 3.45
CA SER A 254 -0.65 16.04 2.36
C SER A 254 0.68 16.60 1.86
N LYS A 255 0.70 17.06 0.61
CA LYS A 255 1.83 17.79 -0.01
C LYS A 255 2.33 18.95 0.85
N MET A 256 1.42 19.71 1.44
CA MET A 256 1.76 20.93 2.20
C MET A 256 2.44 20.58 3.53
N ASN A 257 1.94 19.54 4.22
CA ASN A 257 2.57 19.07 5.45
C ASN A 257 3.94 18.46 5.15
N ALA A 258 4.10 17.70 4.06
CA ALA A 258 5.40 17.16 3.69
C ALA A 258 6.45 18.28 3.60
N LEU A 259 6.15 19.39 2.91
CA LEU A 259 7.05 20.55 2.81
C LEU A 259 7.28 21.29 4.14
N ARG A 260 6.27 21.33 5.02
CA ARG A 260 6.40 21.97 6.35
C ARG A 260 7.33 21.17 7.25
N PHE A 261 7.15 19.85 7.30
CA PHE A 261 7.95 18.99 8.16
C PHE A 261 9.32 18.67 7.58
N ASP A 262 9.50 18.73 6.26
CA ASP A 262 10.81 18.71 5.61
C ASP A 262 11.70 19.84 6.17
N LYS A 263 11.18 21.07 6.24
CA LYS A 263 11.89 22.21 6.86
C LYS A 263 12.21 22.00 8.34
N VAL A 264 11.35 21.30 9.08
CA VAL A 264 11.63 20.93 10.48
C VAL A 264 12.75 19.89 10.51
N GLY A 265 12.70 18.91 9.62
CA GLY A 265 13.74 17.91 9.43
C GLY A 265 15.10 18.55 9.16
N ASP A 266 15.17 19.47 8.19
CA ASP A 266 16.38 20.22 7.85
C ASP A 266 16.98 20.97 9.05
N GLU A 267 16.14 21.64 9.84
CA GLU A 267 16.57 22.38 11.04
C GLU A 267 17.29 21.50 12.04
N PHE A 268 16.88 20.23 12.16
CA PHE A 268 17.45 19.26 13.10
C PHE A 268 18.22 18.12 12.43
N ASN A 269 18.60 18.28 11.15
CA ASN A 269 19.32 17.28 10.37
C ASN A 269 18.67 15.88 10.40
N THR A 270 17.35 15.84 10.25
CA THR A 270 16.52 14.62 10.25
C THR A 270 15.89 14.43 8.88
N GLN A 271 16.33 13.42 8.13
CA GLN A 271 15.71 13.05 6.86
C GLN A 271 14.52 12.14 7.11
N TYR A 272 13.31 12.66 6.90
CA TYR A 272 12.09 11.87 7.01
C TYR A 272 11.80 11.05 5.75
N VAL A 273 11.23 9.87 5.96
CA VAL A 273 10.45 9.11 4.98
C VAL A 273 8.98 9.52 5.16
N MET A 274 8.43 10.19 4.16
CA MET A 274 7.14 10.88 4.26
C MET A 274 5.99 9.99 3.79
N VAL A 275 4.98 9.75 4.62
CA VAL A 275 3.69 9.22 4.15
C VAL A 275 2.93 10.35 3.45
N ALA A 276 2.71 10.14 2.16
CA ALA A 276 2.12 11.09 1.24
C ALA A 276 0.60 11.22 1.43
N GLY A 277 0.05 12.34 0.95
CA GLY A 277 -1.41 12.54 0.83
C GLY A 277 -1.98 12.04 -0.50
N GLY A 278 -1.13 11.76 -1.49
CA GLY A 278 -1.57 11.41 -2.84
C GLY A 278 -1.84 12.64 -3.71
N ASP A 279 -1.44 13.83 -3.27
CA ASP A 279 -1.60 15.12 -3.96
C ASP A 279 -0.27 15.77 -4.37
N GLU A 280 0.84 15.03 -4.25
CA GLU A 280 2.21 15.54 -4.46
C GLU A 280 2.44 16.09 -5.87
N TYR A 281 1.75 15.53 -6.87
CA TYR A 281 1.80 15.98 -8.26
C TYR A 281 1.55 17.48 -8.44
N GLU A 282 0.77 18.12 -7.57
CA GLU A 282 0.48 19.55 -7.63
C GLU A 282 1.68 20.45 -7.32
N MET A 283 2.63 19.97 -6.51
CA MET A 283 3.82 20.72 -6.07
C MET A 283 5.10 19.92 -6.32
N ILE A 284 5.16 19.22 -7.46
CA ILE A 284 6.17 18.19 -7.72
C ILE A 284 7.61 18.71 -7.66
N LYS A 285 7.84 19.98 -8.00
CA LYS A 285 9.19 20.59 -7.98
C LYS A 285 9.68 20.78 -6.55
N GLU A 286 8.81 21.30 -5.69
CA GLU A 286 9.06 21.49 -4.26
C GLU A 286 9.20 20.13 -3.57
N ILE A 287 8.34 19.16 -3.92
CA ILE A 287 8.41 17.79 -3.41
C ILE A 287 9.76 17.14 -3.79
N LYS A 288 10.22 17.27 -5.04
CA LYS A 288 11.55 16.79 -5.45
C LYS A 288 12.67 17.45 -4.65
N ALA A 289 12.55 18.74 -4.35
CA ALA A 289 13.56 19.49 -3.62
C ALA A 289 13.78 19.01 -2.17
N THR A 290 12.79 18.33 -1.57
CA THR A 290 12.92 17.71 -0.22
C THR A 290 13.96 16.59 -0.18
N ASN A 291 14.29 15.98 -1.34
CA ASN A 291 15.09 14.75 -1.44
C ASN A 291 14.57 13.58 -0.58
N ALA A 292 13.34 13.67 -0.07
CA ALA A 292 12.75 12.65 0.77
C ALA A 292 12.32 11.42 -0.05
N THR A 293 12.29 10.27 0.63
CA THR A 293 11.60 9.08 0.13
C THR A 293 10.16 9.12 0.60
N PHE A 294 9.21 8.80 -0.29
CA PHE A 294 7.79 8.85 0.02
C PHE A 294 7.16 7.45 0.18
N ILE A 295 6.06 7.40 0.91
CA ILE A 295 5.17 6.25 1.02
C ILE A 295 3.80 6.71 0.52
N VAL A 296 3.42 6.27 -0.67
CA VAL A 296 2.26 6.80 -1.41
C VAL A 296 1.07 5.87 -1.24
N PRO A 297 0.00 6.31 -0.56
CA PRO A 297 -1.25 5.57 -0.53
C PRO A 297 -1.95 5.65 -1.88
N LEU A 298 -2.52 4.53 -2.34
CA LEU A 298 -3.33 4.50 -3.56
C LEU A 298 -4.81 4.79 -3.26
N ASN A 299 -5.08 5.75 -2.38
CA ASN A 299 -6.45 6.14 -2.02
C ASN A 299 -6.96 7.21 -3.00
N PHE A 300 -7.71 6.78 -4.01
CA PHE A 300 -8.23 7.67 -5.04
C PHE A 300 -9.67 8.07 -4.73
N PRO A 301 -10.08 9.31 -5.03
CA PRO A 301 -11.46 9.72 -4.84
C PRO A 301 -12.41 8.90 -5.71
N ASP A 302 -13.59 8.65 -5.17
CA ASP A 302 -14.68 7.99 -5.87
C ASP A 302 -15.19 8.81 -7.05
N ALA A 303 -15.81 8.15 -8.01
CA ALA A 303 -16.49 8.83 -9.10
C ALA A 303 -17.73 9.58 -8.58
N PHE A 304 -17.86 10.86 -8.93
CA PHE A 304 -19.02 11.66 -8.59
C PHE A 304 -20.29 11.10 -9.23
N ASN A 305 -21.38 11.03 -8.45
CA ASN A 305 -22.69 10.73 -8.98
C ASN A 305 -23.28 12.00 -9.62
N VAL A 306 -23.29 12.03 -10.96
CA VAL A 306 -23.85 13.12 -11.78
C VAL A 306 -25.22 12.78 -12.37
N GLU A 307 -25.91 11.76 -11.85
CA GLU A 307 -27.26 11.39 -12.30
C GLU A 307 -28.30 12.47 -11.97
N ASP A 308 -28.12 13.18 -10.85
CA ASP A 308 -28.95 14.32 -10.46
C ASP A 308 -28.33 15.64 -10.97
N PRO A 309 -28.98 16.33 -11.93
CA PRO A 309 -28.48 17.60 -12.46
C PRO A 309 -28.32 18.69 -11.40
N PHE A 310 -29.14 18.72 -10.35
CA PHE A 310 -29.07 19.75 -9.31
C PHE A 310 -27.88 19.50 -8.37
N LEU A 311 -27.61 18.24 -8.02
CA LEU A 311 -26.42 17.90 -7.23
C LEU A 311 -25.14 18.11 -8.05
N SER A 312 -25.18 17.84 -9.35
CA SER A 312 -24.02 18.03 -10.23
C SER A 312 -23.56 19.49 -10.34
N GLN A 313 -24.47 20.46 -10.16
CA GLN A 313 -24.13 21.89 -10.18
C GLN A 313 -23.38 22.37 -8.92
N ASN A 314 -23.43 21.59 -7.83
CA ASN A 314 -22.77 21.91 -6.57
C ASN A 314 -21.40 21.22 -6.42
N ILE A 315 -20.93 20.51 -7.46
CA ILE A 315 -19.61 19.85 -7.42
C ILE A 315 -18.55 20.91 -7.73
N ASP A 316 -17.59 21.07 -6.82
CA ASP A 316 -16.50 22.00 -7.01
C ASP A 316 -15.54 21.52 -8.11
N LEU A 317 -15.02 22.48 -8.89
CA LEU A 317 -14.10 22.15 -9.99
C LEU A 317 -12.78 21.57 -9.45
N SER A 318 -12.34 21.96 -8.26
CA SER A 318 -11.19 21.37 -7.57
C SER A 318 -11.36 19.86 -7.41
N ASP A 319 -12.54 19.43 -6.99
CA ASP A 319 -12.84 18.04 -6.68
C ASP A 319 -12.86 17.17 -7.95
N LEU A 320 -13.43 17.71 -9.03
CA LEU A 320 -13.39 17.08 -10.35
C LEU A 320 -11.95 16.94 -10.89
N ARG A 321 -11.11 17.93 -10.63
CA ARG A 321 -9.69 17.91 -11.03
C ARG A 321 -8.91 16.91 -10.20
N GLU A 322 -9.09 16.90 -8.88
CA GLU A 322 -8.49 15.92 -7.98
C GLU A 322 -8.84 14.50 -8.40
N TRP A 323 -10.12 14.24 -8.71
CA TRP A 323 -10.57 12.95 -9.24
C TRP A 323 -9.92 12.55 -10.55
N ASN A 324 -9.77 13.51 -11.47
CA ASN A 324 -9.10 13.26 -12.73
C ASN A 324 -7.58 13.09 -12.60
N GLN A 325 -6.92 13.79 -11.67
CA GLN A 325 -5.47 13.91 -11.65
C GLN A 325 -4.80 12.99 -10.62
N ARG A 326 -5.41 12.74 -9.46
CA ARG A 326 -4.80 11.94 -8.38
C ARG A 326 -4.28 10.55 -8.83
N PRO A 327 -4.97 9.79 -9.70
CA PRO A 327 -4.45 8.51 -10.17
C PRO A 327 -3.12 8.61 -10.95
N SER A 328 -2.78 9.80 -11.48
CA SER A 328 -1.50 10.05 -12.15
C SER A 328 -0.33 10.33 -11.19
N ASN A 329 -0.58 10.49 -9.88
CA ASN A 329 0.45 10.85 -8.91
C ASN A 329 1.67 9.91 -8.94
N PRO A 330 1.53 8.56 -8.94
CA PRO A 330 2.68 7.66 -9.02
C PRO A 330 3.52 7.85 -10.29
N LYS A 331 2.86 8.11 -11.44
CA LYS A 331 3.54 8.41 -12.70
C LYS A 331 4.36 9.70 -12.57
N VAL A 332 3.73 10.79 -12.13
CA VAL A 332 4.37 12.10 -12.04
C VAL A 332 5.56 12.07 -11.08
N MET A 333 5.43 11.40 -9.93
CA MET A 333 6.53 11.21 -8.98
C MET A 333 7.68 10.40 -9.58
N HIS A 334 7.37 9.31 -10.30
CA HIS A 334 8.37 8.46 -10.94
C HIS A 334 9.13 9.20 -12.06
N GLU A 335 8.42 9.91 -12.94
CA GLU A 335 9.03 10.70 -14.02
C GLU A 335 9.92 11.84 -13.51
N ASN A 336 9.66 12.32 -12.29
CA ASN A 336 10.48 13.31 -11.61
C ASN A 336 11.57 12.70 -10.71
N GLU A 337 11.78 11.37 -10.77
CA GLU A 337 12.83 10.64 -10.04
C GLU A 337 12.70 10.72 -8.51
N ILE A 338 11.49 10.92 -8.00
CA ILE A 338 11.22 10.91 -6.56
C ILE A 338 11.10 9.44 -6.11
N PRO A 339 11.92 8.97 -5.17
CA PRO A 339 11.83 7.60 -4.70
C PRO A 339 10.58 7.41 -3.84
N PHE A 340 9.77 6.40 -4.14
CA PHE A 340 8.61 6.07 -3.31
C PHE A 340 8.27 4.59 -3.26
N ALA A 341 7.65 4.19 -2.15
CA ALA A 341 6.99 2.90 -1.98
C ALA A 341 5.47 3.08 -2.02
N LEU A 342 4.74 2.02 -2.38
CA LEU A 342 3.28 2.01 -2.37
C LEU A 342 2.77 1.34 -1.09
N THR A 343 1.62 1.80 -0.58
CA THR A 343 1.00 1.29 0.65
C THR A 343 -0.52 1.13 0.52
N THR A 344 -1.06 0.20 1.31
CA THR A 344 -2.49 0.03 1.58
C THR A 344 -3.04 1.01 2.61
N HIS A 345 -2.18 1.81 3.24
CA HIS A 345 -2.60 2.84 4.19
C HIS A 345 -3.67 3.76 3.59
N ASN A 346 -4.63 4.18 4.42
CA ASN A 346 -5.82 4.96 4.04
C ASN A 346 -6.82 4.29 3.08
N LEU A 347 -6.60 3.03 2.67
CA LEU A 347 -7.66 2.26 1.99
C LEU A 347 -8.67 1.73 3.01
N GLU A 348 -9.93 1.59 2.58
CA GLU A 348 -10.95 0.94 3.41
C GLU A 348 -10.66 -0.56 3.55
N SER A 349 -10.11 -1.17 2.49
CA SER A 349 -9.73 -2.57 2.47
C SER A 349 -8.48 -2.83 1.62
N PRO A 350 -7.59 -3.76 2.02
CA PRO A 350 -6.50 -4.25 1.16
C PRO A 350 -6.96 -4.80 -0.20
N LYS A 351 -8.25 -5.14 -0.35
CA LYS A 351 -8.82 -5.65 -1.61
C LYS A 351 -8.84 -4.61 -2.73
N GLU A 352 -9.01 -3.34 -2.40
CA GLU A 352 -9.06 -2.23 -3.37
C GLU A 352 -7.68 -1.95 -3.97
N PHE A 353 -6.61 -2.37 -3.28
CA PHE A 353 -5.24 -2.06 -3.65
C PHE A 353 -4.90 -2.45 -5.10
N LYS A 354 -5.30 -3.66 -5.52
CA LYS A 354 -5.02 -4.12 -6.89
C LYS A 354 -5.75 -3.25 -7.92
N ASP A 355 -7.01 -2.94 -7.69
CA ASP A 355 -7.82 -2.16 -8.63
C ASP A 355 -7.30 -0.72 -8.76
N HIS A 356 -6.90 -0.10 -7.65
CA HIS A 356 -6.30 1.23 -7.67
C HIS A 356 -4.90 1.23 -8.30
N LEU A 357 -4.09 0.20 -8.06
CA LEU A 357 -2.79 0.07 -8.73
C LEU A 357 -2.94 -0.08 -10.25
N LEU A 358 -3.89 -0.90 -10.70
CA LEU A 358 -4.19 -1.03 -12.12
C LEU A 358 -4.67 0.30 -12.72
N LYS A 359 -5.49 1.07 -11.98
CA LYS A 359 -5.89 2.42 -12.38
C LYS A 359 -4.69 3.36 -12.51
N ALA A 360 -3.73 3.34 -11.58
CA ALA A 360 -2.51 4.14 -11.72
C ALA A 360 -1.70 3.78 -12.99
N ILE A 361 -1.63 2.48 -13.32
CA ILE A 361 -0.95 1.97 -14.52
C ILE A 361 -1.70 2.40 -15.80
N GLU A 362 -3.03 2.37 -15.80
CA GLU A 362 -3.87 2.90 -16.88
C GLU A 362 -3.63 4.41 -17.11
N TYR A 363 -3.34 5.15 -16.04
CA TYR A 363 -2.95 6.56 -16.09
C TYR A 363 -1.46 6.78 -16.46
N GLY A 364 -0.75 5.71 -16.83
CA GLY A 364 0.60 5.73 -17.38
C GLY A 364 1.72 5.46 -16.38
N TYR A 365 1.42 4.99 -15.17
CA TYR A 365 2.46 4.51 -14.26
C TYR A 365 3.09 3.20 -14.78
N ALA A 366 4.42 3.14 -14.85
CA ALA A 366 5.10 2.00 -15.44
C ALA A 366 5.01 0.73 -14.57
N LYS A 367 4.67 -0.41 -15.18
CA LYS A 367 4.59 -1.73 -14.49
C LYS A 367 5.89 -2.10 -13.75
N GLN A 368 7.05 -1.86 -14.36
CA GLN A 368 8.34 -2.12 -13.71
C GLN A 368 8.51 -1.25 -12.44
N ALA A 369 8.23 0.05 -12.54
CA ALA A 369 8.29 0.98 -11.41
C ALA A 369 7.31 0.60 -10.31
N ALA A 370 6.10 0.15 -10.67
CA ALA A 370 5.13 -0.39 -9.72
C ALA A 370 5.71 -1.57 -8.93
N LEU A 371 6.37 -2.52 -9.60
CA LEU A 371 7.03 -3.64 -8.92
C LEU A 371 8.19 -3.17 -8.03
N GLU A 372 8.99 -2.20 -8.47
CA GLU A 372 10.05 -1.59 -7.66
C GLU A 372 9.51 -0.98 -6.36
N ALA A 373 8.44 -0.19 -6.46
CA ALA A 373 7.76 0.49 -5.35
C ALA A 373 7.08 -0.48 -4.36
N LEU A 374 6.84 -1.74 -4.76
CA LEU A 374 6.28 -2.78 -3.91
C LEU A 374 7.31 -3.73 -3.31
N THR A 375 8.55 -3.71 -3.81
CA THR A 375 9.57 -4.72 -3.48
C THR A 375 10.90 -4.10 -3.09
N THR A 376 11.67 -3.62 -4.08
CA THR A 376 13.04 -3.17 -3.86
C THR A 376 13.15 -1.83 -3.16
N VAL A 377 12.24 -0.88 -3.43
CA VAL A 377 12.22 0.43 -2.76
C VAL A 377 11.91 0.27 -1.27
N PRO A 378 10.81 -0.38 -0.85
CA PRO A 378 10.55 -0.54 0.57
C PRO A 378 11.63 -1.36 1.31
N ALA A 379 12.21 -2.37 0.67
CA ALA A 379 13.34 -3.10 1.24
C ALA A 379 14.56 -2.19 1.49
N LYS A 380 14.88 -1.30 0.54
CA LYS A 380 15.97 -0.32 0.67
C LYS A 380 15.67 0.72 1.75
N THR A 381 14.44 1.24 1.79
CA THR A 381 14.03 2.24 2.79
C THR A 381 14.16 1.70 4.21
N LEU A 382 13.92 0.40 4.42
CA LEU A 382 14.07 -0.28 5.71
C LEU A 382 15.50 -0.78 6.00
N GLY A 383 16.46 -0.57 5.10
CA GLY A 383 17.83 -1.11 5.22
C GLY A 383 17.90 -2.65 5.16
N LYS A 384 16.95 -3.29 4.46
CA LYS A 384 16.82 -4.75 4.30
C LYS A 384 16.99 -5.21 2.85
N GLU A 385 17.60 -4.40 1.99
CA GLU A 385 17.79 -4.68 0.56
C GLU A 385 18.68 -5.90 0.27
N ASN A 386 19.44 -6.38 1.27
CA ASN A 386 20.30 -7.56 1.20
C ASN A 386 19.60 -8.87 1.60
N SER A 387 18.34 -8.79 2.05
CA SER A 387 17.56 -9.98 2.45
C SER A 387 16.15 -10.00 1.88
N LEU A 388 15.61 -8.86 1.44
CA LEU A 388 14.22 -8.67 0.98
C LEU A 388 14.12 -8.03 -0.41
N GLY A 389 12.94 -8.17 -1.02
CA GLY A 389 12.55 -7.47 -2.25
C GLY A 389 13.13 -8.03 -3.56
N LYS A 390 13.90 -9.12 -3.51
CA LYS A 390 14.51 -9.77 -4.69
C LYS A 390 14.53 -11.29 -4.52
N LEU A 391 14.61 -12.03 -5.63
CA LEU A 391 14.73 -13.48 -5.64
C LEU A 391 16.16 -13.95 -5.91
N LYS A 392 17.10 -13.49 -5.07
CA LYS A 392 18.54 -13.82 -5.17
C LYS A 392 18.96 -14.79 -4.08
N ALA A 393 20.05 -15.53 -4.32
CA ALA A 393 20.63 -16.43 -3.34
C ALA A 393 20.87 -15.72 -2.00
N GLY A 394 20.48 -16.35 -0.89
CA GLY A 394 20.61 -15.83 0.47
C GLY A 394 19.44 -14.96 0.96
N TYR A 395 18.57 -14.48 0.05
CA TYR A 395 17.38 -13.70 0.40
C TYR A 395 16.30 -14.59 1.02
N LEU A 396 15.35 -13.99 1.74
CA LEU A 396 14.19 -14.73 2.24
C LEU A 396 13.35 -15.23 1.06
N ALA A 397 12.83 -16.45 1.20
CA ALA A 397 11.92 -17.08 0.25
C ALA A 397 10.52 -16.43 0.36
N ASN A 398 10.39 -15.20 -0.14
CA ASN A 398 9.18 -14.39 -0.10
C ASN A 398 8.73 -14.02 -1.52
N PHE A 399 7.81 -14.79 -2.10
CA PHE A 399 7.48 -14.70 -3.53
C PHE A 399 6.03 -15.07 -3.85
N LEU A 400 5.55 -14.63 -5.00
CA LEU A 400 4.21 -14.87 -5.53
C LEU A 400 4.30 -15.79 -6.73
N ILE A 401 3.28 -16.63 -6.94
CA ILE A 401 3.11 -17.40 -8.18
C ILE A 401 1.80 -16.99 -8.85
N THR A 402 1.88 -16.57 -10.11
CA THR A 402 0.75 -16.04 -10.89
C THR A 402 0.59 -16.75 -12.23
N SER A 403 -0.57 -16.59 -12.85
CA SER A 403 -0.84 -17.09 -14.21
C SER A 403 -0.08 -16.36 -15.32
N GLY A 404 0.49 -15.19 -15.05
CA GLY A 404 1.10 -14.29 -16.04
C GLY A 404 1.61 -12.99 -15.41
N ASP A 405 1.54 -11.89 -16.16
CA ASP A 405 1.89 -10.56 -15.65
C ASP A 405 1.01 -10.18 -14.45
N ILE A 406 1.62 -9.91 -13.29
CA ILE A 406 0.90 -9.61 -12.06
C ILE A 406 0.02 -8.35 -12.16
N PHE A 407 0.34 -7.43 -13.07
CA PHE A 407 -0.41 -6.20 -13.32
C PHE A 407 -1.35 -6.29 -14.53
N ASP A 408 -1.70 -7.51 -14.96
CA ASP A 408 -2.82 -7.71 -15.86
C ASP A 408 -4.11 -7.98 -15.07
N LYS A 409 -5.21 -7.38 -15.53
CA LYS A 409 -6.53 -7.48 -14.90
C LYS A 409 -7.01 -8.93 -14.76
N GLU A 410 -6.73 -9.74 -15.77
CA GLU A 410 -7.14 -11.16 -15.83
C GLU A 410 -6.17 -12.10 -15.10
N THR A 411 -5.05 -11.60 -14.59
CA THR A 411 -4.07 -12.46 -13.92
C THR A 411 -4.58 -12.97 -12.58
N ILE A 412 -4.45 -14.28 -12.41
CA ILE A 412 -4.80 -15.02 -11.20
C ILE A 412 -3.54 -15.13 -10.33
N LEU A 413 -3.67 -14.71 -9.07
CA LEU A 413 -2.70 -15.00 -8.03
C LEU A 413 -3.01 -16.38 -7.44
N TYR A 414 -2.10 -17.33 -7.65
CA TYR A 414 -2.28 -18.69 -7.16
C TYR A 414 -1.75 -18.86 -5.74
N GLU A 415 -0.52 -18.43 -5.49
CA GLU A 415 0.17 -18.66 -4.23
C GLU A 415 0.97 -17.45 -3.80
N ASN A 416 1.06 -17.27 -2.49
CA ASN A 416 1.96 -16.33 -1.84
C ASN A 416 2.81 -17.12 -0.84
N TRP A 417 4.09 -17.25 -1.14
CA TRP A 417 5.07 -17.90 -0.29
C TRP A 417 5.71 -16.86 0.60
N VAL A 418 5.60 -17.04 1.90
CA VAL A 418 6.12 -16.09 2.90
C VAL A 418 7.16 -16.80 3.72
N ILE A 419 8.41 -16.33 3.66
CA ILE A 419 9.57 -16.94 4.34
C ILE A 419 9.67 -18.46 4.15
N GLY A 420 9.35 -18.96 2.94
CA GLY A 420 9.38 -20.38 2.59
C GLY A 420 8.10 -21.15 2.91
N ASP A 421 7.14 -20.56 3.61
CA ASP A 421 5.86 -21.17 3.91
C ASP A 421 4.85 -20.90 2.78
N ARG A 422 4.25 -21.97 2.24
CA ARG A 422 3.25 -21.91 1.16
C ARG A 422 1.91 -21.41 1.70
N HIS A 423 1.36 -20.37 1.07
CA HIS A 423 -0.04 -19.98 1.23
C HIS A 423 -0.78 -20.02 -0.11
N GLU A 424 -1.71 -20.95 -0.23
CA GLU A 424 -2.57 -21.06 -1.40
C GLU A 424 -3.67 -20.00 -1.35
N ILE A 425 -3.76 -19.20 -2.41
CA ILE A 425 -4.76 -18.15 -2.62
C ILE A 425 -5.84 -18.64 -3.57
N THR A 426 -5.42 -19.16 -4.72
CA THR A 426 -6.28 -19.83 -5.71
C THR A 426 -5.61 -21.15 -6.11
N PRO A 427 -6.32 -22.29 -6.13
CA PRO A 427 -5.69 -23.56 -6.49
C PRO A 427 -5.23 -23.56 -7.96
N MET A 428 -3.97 -23.94 -8.21
CA MET A 428 -3.39 -23.99 -9.56
C MET A 428 -3.98 -25.12 -10.43
N LEU A 429 -4.35 -26.23 -9.81
CA LEU A 429 -4.87 -27.43 -10.47
C LEU A 429 -6.41 -27.50 -10.41
N ALA A 430 -7.09 -26.39 -10.12
CA ALA A 430 -8.56 -26.38 -10.10
C ALA A 430 -9.11 -26.59 -11.51
N THR A 431 -9.98 -27.60 -11.66
CA THR A 431 -10.72 -27.85 -12.89
C THR A 431 -11.66 -26.68 -13.21
N ASP A 432 -11.37 -25.89 -14.26
CA ASP A 432 -12.21 -24.76 -14.69
C ASP A 432 -13.44 -25.23 -15.47
N ILE A 433 -14.56 -25.39 -14.76
CA ILE A 433 -15.84 -25.80 -15.32
C ILE A 433 -16.68 -24.63 -15.87
N ARG A 434 -16.13 -23.41 -15.97
CA ARG A 434 -16.88 -22.26 -16.51
C ARG A 434 -17.15 -22.47 -17.99
N GLY A 435 -18.36 -22.10 -18.42
CA GLY A 435 -18.85 -22.33 -19.78
C GLY A 435 -20.33 -22.72 -19.80
N ALA A 436 -20.84 -23.02 -20.98
CA ALA A 436 -22.20 -23.48 -21.17
C ALA A 436 -22.24 -24.98 -21.45
N TYR A 437 -23.24 -25.65 -20.89
CA TYR A 437 -23.35 -27.09 -20.86
C TYR A 437 -24.78 -27.56 -21.09
N ASN A 438 -24.92 -28.68 -21.78
CA ASN A 438 -26.14 -29.45 -21.82
C ASN A 438 -26.06 -30.58 -20.78
N PHE A 439 -26.90 -30.50 -19.75
CA PHE A 439 -27.05 -31.53 -18.73
C PHE A 439 -28.26 -32.40 -19.09
N ASN A 440 -28.05 -33.71 -19.22
CA ASN A 440 -29.13 -34.69 -19.35
C ASN A 440 -29.34 -35.38 -18.01
N ILE A 441 -30.52 -35.23 -17.41
CA ILE A 441 -30.89 -35.80 -16.11
C ILE A 441 -32.21 -36.56 -16.31
N ALA A 442 -32.21 -37.88 -16.10
CA ALA A 442 -33.40 -38.73 -16.26
C ALA A 442 -34.12 -38.56 -17.63
N GLY A 443 -33.38 -38.28 -18.71
CA GLY A 443 -33.93 -38.09 -20.06
C GLY A 443 -34.35 -36.65 -20.38
N GLN A 444 -34.37 -35.75 -19.40
CA GLN A 444 -34.67 -34.33 -19.60
C GLN A 444 -33.38 -33.52 -19.79
N LYS A 445 -33.40 -32.59 -20.75
CA LYS A 445 -32.27 -31.72 -21.08
C LYS A 445 -32.39 -30.37 -20.36
N TYR A 446 -31.31 -29.98 -19.69
CA TYR A 446 -31.14 -28.71 -18.99
C TYR A 446 -29.98 -27.95 -19.61
N HIS A 447 -30.16 -26.65 -19.83
CA HIS A 447 -29.08 -25.77 -20.26
C HIS A 447 -28.49 -25.07 -19.04
N VAL A 448 -27.19 -25.27 -18.81
CA VAL A 448 -26.49 -24.78 -17.62
C VAL A 448 -25.35 -23.87 -18.07
N SER A 449 -25.43 -22.59 -17.72
CA SER A 449 -24.33 -21.64 -17.89
C SER A 449 -23.62 -21.45 -16.55
N ILE A 450 -22.33 -21.77 -16.51
CA ILE A 450 -21.45 -21.61 -15.36
C ILE A 450 -20.53 -20.42 -15.59
N SER A 451 -20.54 -19.45 -14.68
CA SER A 451 -19.73 -18.22 -14.74
C SER A 451 -19.15 -17.88 -13.35
N GLY A 452 -18.51 -16.71 -13.19
CA GLY A 452 -17.92 -16.30 -11.91
C GLY A 452 -16.44 -16.69 -11.77
N LYS A 453 -15.99 -16.87 -10.52
CA LYS A 453 -14.62 -17.28 -10.19
C LYS A 453 -14.50 -18.81 -10.20
N ILE A 454 -13.30 -19.35 -10.45
CA ILE A 454 -13.07 -20.80 -10.55
C ILE A 454 -13.40 -21.51 -9.22
N ASP A 455 -13.05 -20.90 -8.09
CA ASP A 455 -13.31 -21.38 -6.73
C ASP A 455 -14.75 -21.11 -6.24
N LYS A 456 -15.42 -20.12 -6.84
CA LYS A 456 -16.79 -19.69 -6.51
C LYS A 456 -17.64 -19.53 -7.77
N PRO A 457 -17.95 -20.64 -8.45
CA PRO A 457 -18.75 -20.58 -9.67
C PRO A 457 -20.19 -20.13 -9.36
N LYS A 458 -20.84 -19.56 -10.37
CA LYS A 458 -22.26 -19.21 -10.38
C LYS A 458 -22.93 -20.00 -11.48
N SER A 459 -24.09 -20.58 -11.20
CA SER A 459 -24.87 -21.33 -12.18
C SER A 459 -26.12 -20.56 -12.60
N LYS A 460 -26.45 -20.65 -13.88
CA LYS A 460 -27.75 -20.28 -14.43
C LYS A 460 -28.30 -21.49 -15.17
N VAL A 461 -29.36 -22.08 -14.64
CA VAL A 461 -30.01 -23.27 -15.19
C VAL A 461 -31.34 -22.90 -15.85
N THR A 462 -31.57 -23.40 -17.05
CA THR A 462 -32.84 -23.24 -17.76
C THR A 462 -33.34 -24.57 -18.33
N ILE A 463 -34.64 -24.77 -18.29
CA ILE A 463 -35.38 -25.88 -18.92
C ILE A 463 -36.47 -25.27 -19.80
N ASP A 464 -36.53 -25.62 -21.09
CA ASP A 464 -37.55 -25.12 -22.04
C ASP A 464 -37.80 -23.59 -21.94
N SER A 465 -36.72 -22.81 -21.88
CA SER A 465 -36.70 -21.34 -21.69
C SER A 465 -37.14 -20.81 -20.31
N THR A 466 -37.55 -21.68 -19.39
CA THR A 466 -37.86 -21.32 -18.00
C THR A 466 -36.60 -21.33 -17.14
N LYS A 467 -36.33 -20.23 -16.42
CA LYS A 467 -35.18 -20.11 -15.52
C LYS A 467 -35.47 -20.76 -14.17
N LEU A 468 -34.59 -21.66 -13.76
CA LEU A 468 -34.65 -22.32 -12.45
C LEU A 468 -33.69 -21.63 -11.48
N LYS A 469 -34.05 -21.63 -10.19
CA LYS A 469 -33.08 -21.29 -9.14
C LYS A 469 -32.05 -22.41 -9.06
N SER A 470 -30.79 -22.03 -8.94
CA SER A 470 -29.70 -22.99 -8.87
C SER A 470 -28.54 -22.45 -8.05
N GLU A 471 -27.84 -23.34 -7.38
CA GLU A 471 -26.60 -23.06 -6.65
C GLU A 471 -25.57 -24.12 -7.01
N ILE A 472 -24.36 -23.68 -7.35
CA ILE A 472 -23.24 -24.54 -7.68
C ILE A 472 -22.09 -24.26 -6.73
N THR A 473 -21.46 -25.32 -6.23
CA THR A 473 -20.24 -25.25 -5.42
C THR A 473 -19.19 -26.21 -5.95
N MET A 474 -17.93 -25.83 -5.76
CA MET A 474 -16.76 -26.65 -6.12
C MET A 474 -15.92 -26.88 -4.87
N ASN A 475 -15.46 -28.12 -4.70
CA ASN A 475 -14.46 -28.48 -3.69
C ASN A 475 -13.39 -29.37 -4.35
N GLY A 476 -12.26 -28.75 -4.74
CA GLY A 476 -11.31 -29.38 -5.66
C GLY A 476 -11.99 -29.71 -6.99
N ASP A 477 -11.91 -30.96 -7.41
CA ASP A 477 -12.56 -31.46 -8.63
C ASP A 477 -14.02 -31.89 -8.41
N TRP A 478 -14.57 -31.75 -7.19
CA TRP A 478 -15.95 -32.15 -6.90
C TRP A 478 -16.91 -30.98 -7.11
N MET A 479 -17.80 -31.14 -8.09
CA MET A 479 -18.92 -30.25 -8.36
C MET A 479 -20.15 -30.73 -7.60
N ASN A 480 -20.81 -29.81 -6.89
CA ASN A 480 -22.18 -29.97 -6.42
C ASN A 480 -23.07 -28.91 -7.08
N LEU A 481 -24.17 -29.33 -7.70
CA LEU A 481 -25.17 -28.42 -8.29
C LEU A 481 -26.55 -28.76 -7.73
N ILE A 482 -27.21 -27.77 -7.13
CA ILE A 482 -28.58 -27.85 -6.65
C ILE A 482 -29.46 -27.09 -7.62
N ILE A 483 -30.55 -27.71 -8.08
CA ILE A 483 -31.53 -27.09 -8.98
C ILE A 483 -32.91 -27.19 -8.32
N SER A 484 -33.58 -26.06 -8.15
CA SER A 484 -34.95 -26.01 -7.63
C SER A 484 -35.99 -26.30 -8.72
N ASN A 485 -37.20 -26.65 -8.30
CA ASN A 485 -38.36 -26.75 -9.18
C ASN A 485 -38.70 -25.40 -9.86
N ALA A 486 -39.33 -25.45 -11.03
CA ALA A 486 -39.90 -24.28 -11.71
C ALA A 486 -41.00 -23.61 -10.88
N ASP A 487 -41.74 -24.39 -10.09
CA ASP A 487 -42.71 -23.90 -9.12
C ASP A 487 -42.01 -23.50 -7.81
N SER A 488 -41.93 -22.19 -7.55
CA SER A 488 -41.26 -21.65 -6.37
C SER A 488 -41.96 -21.96 -5.04
N THR A 489 -43.16 -22.54 -5.06
CA THR A 489 -43.91 -22.92 -3.85
C THR A 489 -43.57 -24.34 -3.36
N LYS A 490 -42.91 -25.15 -4.19
CA LYS A 490 -42.49 -26.52 -3.84
C LYS A 490 -41.02 -26.54 -3.41
N GLN A 491 -40.73 -27.11 -2.24
CA GLN A 491 -39.37 -27.27 -1.70
C GLN A 491 -38.66 -28.52 -2.24
N ASP A 492 -38.79 -28.75 -3.55
CA ASP A 492 -38.23 -29.91 -4.25
C ASP A 492 -36.94 -29.51 -4.98
N PHE A 493 -35.88 -30.31 -4.81
CA PHE A 493 -34.57 -30.03 -5.39
C PHE A 493 -34.00 -31.26 -6.10
N ILE A 494 -33.36 -31.03 -7.25
CA ILE A 494 -32.44 -31.98 -7.87
C ILE A 494 -31.04 -31.66 -7.34
N ARG A 495 -30.35 -32.66 -6.81
CA ARG A 495 -28.97 -32.54 -6.32
C ARG A 495 -28.05 -33.34 -7.22
N LEU A 496 -27.07 -32.68 -7.82
CA LEU A 496 -26.09 -33.28 -8.70
C LEU A 496 -24.72 -33.25 -8.02
N ASN A 497 -24.00 -34.36 -8.09
CA ASN A 497 -22.63 -34.48 -7.60
C ASN A 497 -21.75 -35.16 -8.67
N SER A 498 -20.58 -34.58 -8.96
CA SER A 498 -19.64 -35.15 -9.93
C SER A 498 -18.21 -34.82 -9.56
N LYS A 499 -17.30 -35.78 -9.75
CA LYS A 499 -15.85 -35.50 -9.82
C LYS A 499 -15.51 -35.19 -11.27
N VAL A 500 -15.22 -33.92 -11.56
CA VAL A 500 -14.99 -33.42 -12.92
C VAL A 500 -13.53 -33.64 -13.29
N LEU A 501 -13.28 -34.61 -14.16
CA LEU A 501 -11.93 -34.93 -14.67
C LEU A 501 -11.67 -34.34 -16.07
N SER A 502 -12.74 -33.95 -16.77
CA SER A 502 -12.71 -33.35 -18.10
C SER A 502 -13.78 -32.28 -18.18
N THR A 503 -13.42 -31.11 -18.71
CA THR A 503 -14.34 -29.97 -18.80
C THR A 503 -15.18 -29.98 -20.09
N GLU A 504 -14.83 -30.83 -21.06
CA GLU A 504 -15.57 -31.01 -22.32
C GLU A 504 -16.80 -31.91 -22.14
N ASN A 505 -16.66 -32.94 -21.31
CA ASN A 505 -17.76 -33.81 -20.90
C ASN A 505 -17.47 -34.43 -19.54
N PHE A 506 -18.51 -34.53 -18.70
CA PHE A 506 -18.42 -35.18 -17.40
C PHE A 506 -19.76 -35.78 -17.01
N ASN A 507 -19.75 -36.67 -16.03
CA ASN A 507 -20.95 -37.33 -15.53
C ASN A 507 -20.91 -37.43 -14.00
N GLY A 508 -22.06 -37.74 -13.42
CA GLY A 508 -22.14 -37.87 -11.98
C GLY A 508 -23.48 -38.41 -11.50
N LEU A 509 -23.66 -38.40 -10.19
CA LEU A 509 -24.89 -38.81 -9.52
C LEU A 509 -25.90 -37.67 -9.50
N ALA A 510 -27.15 -37.98 -9.76
CA ALA A 510 -28.29 -37.09 -9.63
C ALA A 510 -29.30 -37.70 -8.66
N ILE A 511 -29.62 -36.98 -7.59
CA ILE A 511 -30.67 -37.34 -6.64
C ILE A 511 -31.90 -36.50 -6.99
N LEU A 512 -32.97 -37.16 -7.41
CA LEU A 512 -34.23 -36.55 -7.80
C LEU A 512 -35.07 -36.16 -6.56
N PRO A 513 -36.09 -35.30 -6.71
CA PRO A 513 -36.94 -34.88 -5.58
C PRO A 513 -37.62 -36.02 -4.83
N ASN A 514 -37.93 -37.12 -5.53
CA ASN A 514 -38.52 -38.33 -4.94
C ASN A 514 -37.51 -39.22 -4.20
N GLY A 515 -36.24 -38.79 -4.09
CA GLY A 515 -35.16 -39.54 -3.46
C GLY A 515 -34.49 -40.58 -4.37
N ASN A 516 -35.00 -40.80 -5.59
CA ASN A 516 -34.39 -41.76 -6.50
C ASN A 516 -33.06 -41.24 -7.05
N GLU A 517 -32.10 -42.15 -7.15
CA GLU A 517 -30.78 -41.89 -7.74
C GLU A 517 -30.77 -42.25 -9.23
N THR A 518 -30.14 -41.38 -10.02
CA THR A 518 -29.87 -41.62 -11.44
C THR A 518 -28.51 -41.02 -11.82
N ARG A 519 -28.06 -41.23 -13.05
CA ARG A 519 -26.87 -40.56 -13.58
C ARG A 519 -27.26 -39.35 -14.41
N PHE A 520 -26.46 -38.30 -14.30
CA PHE A 520 -26.51 -37.20 -15.25
C PHE A 520 -25.26 -37.18 -16.13
N TYR A 521 -25.41 -36.60 -17.32
CA TYR A 521 -24.32 -36.37 -18.27
C TYR A 521 -24.29 -34.91 -18.67
N ALA A 522 -23.13 -34.27 -18.59
CA ALA A 522 -22.89 -32.90 -18.99
C ALA A 522 -21.98 -32.88 -20.22
N ILE A 523 -22.36 -32.12 -21.24
CA ILE A 523 -21.57 -31.92 -22.46
C ILE A 523 -21.41 -30.42 -22.69
N LYS A 524 -20.17 -29.95 -22.82
CA LYS A 524 -19.87 -28.54 -23.08
C LYS A 524 -20.37 -28.13 -24.46
N ILE A 525 -20.96 -26.95 -24.54
CA ILE A 525 -21.51 -26.41 -25.78
C ILE A 525 -20.40 -25.62 -26.47
N LYS A 526 -19.93 -26.12 -27.62
CA LYS A 526 -18.81 -25.53 -28.36
C LYS A 526 -19.19 -24.23 -29.10
N ASP A 527 -20.47 -24.03 -29.41
CA ASP A 527 -20.95 -22.91 -30.27
C ASP A 527 -21.59 -21.72 -29.54
N GLU A 528 -21.55 -21.64 -28.20
CA GLU A 528 -21.95 -20.40 -27.51
C GLU A 528 -20.86 -19.31 -27.54
N ALA A 529 -19.66 -19.63 -28.07
CA ALA A 529 -18.61 -18.65 -28.34
C ALA A 529 -19.10 -17.52 -29.28
N HIS A 530 -20.06 -17.79 -30.17
CA HIS A 530 -20.61 -16.80 -31.08
C HIS A 530 -21.67 -15.86 -30.48
N LEU A 531 -22.37 -16.25 -29.40
CA LEU A 531 -23.38 -15.39 -28.74
C LEU A 531 -22.78 -14.54 -27.61
N LYS A 532 -21.65 -14.97 -27.02
CA LYS A 532 -20.84 -14.10 -26.18
C LYS A 532 -20.10 -13.06 -27.01
N ASN A 533 -19.65 -13.39 -28.22
CA ASN A 533 -18.92 -12.45 -29.05
C ASN A 533 -19.71 -11.19 -29.39
N GLU A 534 -21.04 -11.17 -29.52
CA GLU A 534 -21.77 -9.91 -29.79
C GLU A 534 -22.05 -9.06 -28.55
N LYS A 535 -22.30 -9.67 -27.37
CA LYS A 535 -22.51 -8.89 -26.12
C LYS A 535 -21.21 -8.53 -25.41
N GLU A 536 -20.19 -9.37 -25.53
CA GLU A 536 -18.82 -9.01 -25.18
C GLU A 536 -18.22 -8.10 -26.24
N SER A 537 -18.47 -8.22 -27.55
CA SER A 537 -18.02 -7.18 -28.50
C SER A 537 -18.73 -5.85 -28.27
N LEU A 538 -20.02 -5.81 -27.93
CA LEU A 538 -20.68 -4.53 -27.63
C LEU A 538 -20.21 -3.88 -26.30
N LYS A 539 -19.65 -4.66 -25.37
CA LYS A 539 -18.98 -4.13 -24.15
C LYS A 539 -17.50 -3.85 -24.37
N LYS A 540 -16.82 -4.70 -25.13
CA LYS A 540 -15.40 -4.62 -25.46
C LYS A 540 -15.17 -3.53 -26.49
N ASP A 541 -16.07 -3.27 -27.44
CA ASP A 541 -16.03 -2.11 -28.34
C ASP A 541 -16.28 -0.77 -27.60
N ARG A 542 -16.83 -0.79 -26.37
CA ARG A 542 -16.83 0.38 -25.47
C ARG A 542 -15.55 0.49 -24.65
N ASP A 543 -14.96 -0.64 -24.23
CA ASP A 543 -13.75 -0.69 -23.39
C ASP A 543 -12.42 -0.76 -24.20
N SER A 544 -12.47 -1.01 -25.51
CA SER A 544 -11.34 -1.14 -26.44
C SER A 544 -11.28 -0.03 -27.48
N LEU A 545 -12.05 1.04 -27.28
CA LEU A 545 -11.56 2.33 -27.73
C LEU A 545 -10.35 2.63 -26.86
N ASN A 546 -9.23 2.86 -27.53
CA ASN A 546 -7.98 3.37 -26.99
C ASN A 546 -8.23 4.78 -26.42
N ASN A 547 -9.05 4.87 -25.37
CA ASN A 547 -9.31 6.09 -24.63
C ASN A 547 -8.08 6.28 -23.75
N GLU A 548 -7.02 6.82 -24.32
CA GLU A 548 -5.98 7.46 -23.51
C GLU A 548 -6.69 8.31 -22.48
N VAL A 549 -6.49 7.99 -21.21
CA VAL A 549 -7.15 8.70 -20.12
C VAL A 549 -6.70 10.16 -20.22
N LYS A 550 -7.65 11.04 -20.54
CA LYS A 550 -7.36 12.46 -20.69
C LYS A 550 -7.13 13.06 -19.31
N ILE A 551 -5.87 13.34 -19.00
CA ILE A 551 -5.47 14.05 -17.78
C ILE A 551 -5.46 15.54 -18.07
N TYR A 552 -6.22 16.32 -17.31
CA TYR A 552 -6.23 17.78 -17.43
C TYR A 552 -4.99 18.40 -16.79
N PRO A 553 -4.44 19.49 -17.36
CA PRO A 553 -3.27 20.15 -16.79
C PRO A 553 -3.57 20.73 -15.41
N ILE A 554 -2.56 20.72 -14.56
CA ILE A 554 -2.55 21.37 -13.24
C ILE A 554 -2.62 22.88 -13.44
N THR A 555 -3.37 23.58 -12.60
CA THR A 555 -3.30 25.05 -12.50
C THR A 555 -2.77 25.49 -11.14
N TYR A 556 -2.49 26.79 -11.02
CA TYR A 556 -1.91 27.40 -9.83
C TYR A 556 -2.76 28.58 -9.38
N PRO A 557 -3.54 28.46 -8.27
CA PRO A 557 -3.85 27.21 -7.55
C PRO A 557 -4.64 26.22 -8.41
N ASN A 558 -4.71 24.94 -8.00
CA ASN A 558 -5.37 23.88 -8.78
C ASN A 558 -6.91 23.90 -8.63
N GLU A 559 -7.48 25.09 -8.63
CA GLU A 559 -8.89 25.38 -8.39
C GLU A 559 -9.51 26.09 -9.61
N ALA A 560 -10.74 26.57 -9.46
CA ALA A 560 -11.35 27.44 -10.44
C ALA A 560 -10.53 28.73 -10.63
N TYR A 561 -10.42 29.19 -11.87
CA TYR A 561 -9.67 30.40 -12.26
C TYR A 561 -8.16 30.38 -11.96
N GLY A 562 -7.58 29.21 -11.64
CA GLY A 562 -6.13 29.06 -11.49
C GLY A 562 -5.34 29.34 -12.77
N PHE A 563 -4.11 29.84 -12.63
CA PHE A 563 -3.22 30.12 -13.76
C PHE A 563 -2.63 28.82 -14.34
N SER A 564 -2.40 28.78 -15.65
CA SER A 564 -1.74 27.64 -16.32
C SER A 564 -0.26 27.50 -15.99
N GLU A 565 0.37 28.59 -15.54
CA GLU A 565 1.76 28.65 -15.10
C GLU A 565 1.84 29.42 -13.80
N LEU A 566 2.85 29.12 -12.98
CA LEU A 566 3.13 29.89 -11.77
C LEU A 566 3.38 31.37 -12.12
N PRO A 567 2.72 32.32 -11.44
CA PRO A 567 2.95 33.75 -11.65
C PRO A 567 4.43 34.10 -11.48
N LYS A 568 4.99 34.81 -12.47
CA LYS A 568 6.37 35.29 -12.40
C LYS A 568 6.40 36.60 -11.63
N GLN A 569 7.42 36.74 -10.79
CA GLN A 569 7.61 37.96 -10.03
C GLN A 569 7.94 39.13 -10.97
N GLU A 570 7.13 40.19 -10.90
CA GLU A 570 7.32 41.41 -11.70
C GLU A 570 7.84 42.55 -10.82
N THR A 571 8.66 43.44 -11.40
CA THR A 571 8.92 44.74 -10.77
C THR A 571 7.79 45.68 -11.14
N LEU A 572 7.10 46.25 -10.15
CA LEU A 572 5.92 47.09 -10.34
C LEU A 572 6.19 48.49 -9.81
N LEU A 573 5.77 49.51 -10.57
CA LEU A 573 5.76 50.89 -10.11
C LEU A 573 4.33 51.43 -10.13
N PHE A 574 3.73 51.57 -8.95
CA PHE A 574 2.47 52.29 -8.81
C PHE A 574 2.75 53.78 -8.83
N LYS A 575 2.09 54.54 -9.70
CA LYS A 575 2.25 56.00 -9.78
C LYS A 575 1.06 56.76 -9.26
N ASN A 576 1.31 57.90 -8.61
CA ASN A 576 0.28 58.85 -8.15
C ASN A 576 -0.77 58.27 -7.19
N ALA A 577 -0.44 57.25 -6.41
CA ALA A 577 -1.34 56.68 -5.42
C ALA A 577 -1.51 57.60 -4.20
N THR A 578 -2.62 57.44 -3.48
CA THR A 578 -2.73 57.89 -2.09
C THR A 578 -2.26 56.74 -1.19
N VAL A 579 -1.06 56.86 -0.64
CA VAL A 579 -0.38 55.80 0.12
C VAL A 579 -0.61 55.97 1.62
N TRP A 580 -1.20 54.96 2.24
CA TRP A 580 -1.36 54.85 3.68
C TRP A 580 -0.15 54.11 4.25
N THR A 581 0.75 54.86 4.90
CA THR A 581 1.97 54.28 5.46
C THR A 581 1.71 53.51 6.76
N ASN A 582 0.65 53.87 7.50
CA ASN A 582 0.38 53.43 8.86
C ASN A 582 1.54 53.72 9.84
N GLU A 583 2.36 54.72 9.50
CA GLU A 583 3.51 55.20 10.25
C GLU A 583 3.36 56.70 10.54
N THR A 584 4.38 57.31 11.16
CA THR A 584 4.39 58.74 11.53
C THR A 584 4.18 59.70 10.35
N GLU A 585 4.55 59.27 9.14
CA GLU A 585 4.45 59.98 7.88
C GLU A 585 3.00 60.12 7.38
N GLY A 586 2.07 59.34 7.95
CA GLY A 586 0.64 59.44 7.67
C GLY A 586 0.26 59.05 6.25
N ILE A 587 -0.64 59.84 5.64
CA ILE A 587 -1.19 59.58 4.30
C ILE A 587 -0.46 60.45 3.28
N LEU A 588 0.28 59.80 2.37
CA LEU A 588 1.03 60.48 1.31
C LEU A 588 0.19 60.55 0.03
N LYS A 589 -0.03 61.75 -0.50
CA LYS A 589 -0.78 61.97 -1.75
C LYS A 589 0.15 62.03 -2.96
N GLU A 590 -0.36 61.60 -4.12
CA GLU A 590 0.37 61.62 -5.40
C GLU A 590 1.76 60.99 -5.26
N THR A 591 1.79 59.80 -4.65
CA THR A 591 3.02 59.12 -4.27
C THR A 591 3.19 57.85 -5.09
N ASP A 592 4.41 57.63 -5.54
CA ASP A 592 4.83 56.46 -6.27
C ASP A 592 5.39 55.40 -5.32
N VAL A 593 5.07 54.13 -5.57
CA VAL A 593 5.57 52.98 -4.80
C VAL A 593 6.15 51.95 -5.74
N LEU A 594 7.46 51.71 -5.59
CA LEU A 594 8.20 50.71 -6.35
C LEU A 594 8.28 49.42 -5.56
N ILE A 595 7.75 48.34 -6.14
CA ILE A 595 7.87 46.98 -5.64
C ILE A 595 8.89 46.23 -6.49
N LYS A 596 9.90 45.65 -5.85
CA LYS A 596 10.93 44.83 -6.49
C LYS A 596 11.19 43.59 -5.65
N ASP A 597 11.26 42.43 -6.28
CA ASP A 597 11.52 41.14 -5.62
C ASP A 597 10.56 40.89 -4.44
N GLY A 598 9.30 41.32 -4.60
CA GLY A 598 8.23 41.13 -3.62
C GLY A 598 8.33 42.03 -2.39
N LYS A 599 9.26 42.99 -2.40
CA LYS A 599 9.47 43.95 -1.33
C LYS A 599 9.22 45.37 -1.83
N ILE A 600 8.77 46.25 -0.93
CA ILE A 600 8.74 47.68 -1.20
C ILE A 600 10.19 48.16 -1.28
N ALA A 601 10.63 48.54 -2.47
CA ALA A 601 12.00 48.97 -2.72
C ALA A 601 12.17 50.48 -2.47
N LYS A 602 11.18 51.29 -2.88
CA LYS A 602 11.17 52.75 -2.70
C LYS A 602 9.75 53.29 -2.62
N ILE A 603 9.57 54.35 -1.83
CA ILE A 603 8.37 55.20 -1.79
C ILE A 603 8.83 56.64 -2.01
N GLY A 604 8.15 57.40 -2.85
CA GLY A 604 8.50 58.80 -3.12
C GLY A 604 7.69 59.41 -4.26
N LYS A 605 8.09 60.60 -4.72
CA LYS A 605 7.48 61.24 -5.90
C LYS A 605 8.41 61.16 -7.10
N ASN A 606 7.85 61.04 -8.30
CA ASN A 606 8.58 61.02 -9.56
C ASN A 606 9.64 59.91 -9.62
N LEU A 607 9.29 58.71 -9.14
CA LEU A 607 10.20 57.58 -9.18
C LEU A 607 10.45 57.16 -10.64
N ASN A 608 11.71 56.90 -10.97
CA ASN A 608 12.08 56.37 -12.30
C ASN A 608 11.54 54.94 -12.44
N SER A 609 10.82 54.68 -13.53
CA SER A 609 10.26 53.36 -13.82
C SER A 609 11.33 52.33 -14.16
N GLY A 610 12.45 52.71 -14.78
CA GLY A 610 13.41 51.72 -15.31
C GLY A 610 12.68 50.64 -16.13
N ASN A 611 12.89 49.37 -15.77
CA ASN A 611 12.21 48.21 -16.38
C ASN A 611 10.93 47.77 -15.63
N ALA A 612 10.45 48.55 -14.66
CA ALA A 612 9.25 48.24 -13.91
C ALA A 612 7.99 48.43 -14.78
N LYS A 613 7.02 47.53 -14.61
CA LYS A 613 5.68 47.69 -15.16
C LYS A 613 4.97 48.81 -14.40
N VAL A 614 4.60 49.87 -15.11
CA VAL A 614 3.97 51.05 -14.52
C VAL A 614 2.47 50.83 -14.42
N ILE A 615 1.94 51.03 -13.22
CA ILE A 615 0.51 51.00 -12.92
C ILE A 615 0.09 52.40 -12.52
N ASP A 616 -0.80 53.01 -13.29
CA ASP A 616 -1.39 54.30 -12.93
C ASP A 616 -2.41 54.10 -11.80
N ALA A 617 -2.06 54.60 -10.62
CA ALA A 617 -2.89 54.54 -9.41
C ALA A 617 -3.49 55.91 -9.07
N THR A 618 -3.60 56.82 -10.04
CA THR A 618 -4.24 58.12 -9.86
C THR A 618 -5.67 57.95 -9.33
N GLY A 619 -5.98 58.63 -8.22
CA GLY A 619 -7.27 58.53 -7.55
C GLY A 619 -7.53 57.21 -6.82
N LYS A 620 -6.53 56.32 -6.73
CA LYS A 620 -6.58 55.06 -5.99
C LYS A 620 -5.83 55.18 -4.66
N HIS A 621 -6.22 54.34 -3.70
CA HIS A 621 -5.55 54.23 -2.42
C HIS A 621 -4.71 52.95 -2.37
N LEU A 622 -3.49 53.06 -1.86
CA LEU A 622 -2.61 51.94 -1.59
C LEU A 622 -2.42 51.87 -0.07
N THR A 623 -2.78 50.74 0.53
CA THR A 623 -2.69 50.52 1.98
C THR A 623 -1.99 49.18 2.23
N THR A 624 -1.46 49.00 3.44
CA THR A 624 -1.01 47.68 3.89
C THR A 624 -2.16 46.68 3.77
N GLY A 625 -1.84 45.45 3.36
CA GLY A 625 -2.80 44.35 3.41
C GLY A 625 -3.26 44.13 4.85
N ILE A 626 -4.52 43.77 5.02
CA ILE A 626 -5.05 43.36 6.32
C ILE A 626 -4.46 41.98 6.63
N ILE A 627 -3.90 41.81 7.82
CA ILE A 627 -3.40 40.52 8.30
C ILE A 627 -4.57 39.85 9.02
N ASP A 628 -4.98 38.68 8.55
CA ASP A 628 -5.88 37.79 9.29
C ASP A 628 -5.04 36.90 10.19
N GLU A 629 -5.41 36.82 11.47
CA GLU A 629 -4.67 36.13 12.54
C GLU A 629 -5.27 34.76 12.91
N HIS A 630 -6.34 34.35 12.21
CA HIS A 630 -7.09 33.12 12.50
C HIS A 630 -6.38 31.82 12.09
#